data_AF-A0A261G195-F1
#
_entry.id   AF-A0A261G195-F1
#
_cell.length_a   1.000
_cell.length_b   1.000
_cell.length_c   1.000
_cell.angle_alpha   90.00
_cell.angle_beta   90.00
_cell.angle_gamma   90.00
#
_symmetry.space_group_name_H-M   'P 1'
#
loop_
_entity.id
_entity.type
_entity.pdbx_description
1 polymer ?
#
loop_
_entity_poly.entity_id
_entity_poly.type
_entity_poly.pdbx_seq_one_letter_code
_entity_poly.pdbx_strand_id
1 'polypeptide(L)'
;MLQVPVTSNDIDVLARAPESQYFDRKSAKIKPNDLARTIVSFANSAGGKIAVGIEDDGVVSGFRYDGAQPVEAFEQCALLHCDPVPMVTPLRIPVTNARGEEDMVLVLNVSASQNRVIRRKNDGKVFLRSGDKSVQLEYGQILSLEYDKRQIVFEDEPVRGTSIENVDSEVLDRYKRALGTTVSDEKALYSGQFLTDNGELTHAGVLLFAAHPTRFMPQARVLRFEGKRLETGSQLNIIKDRTFEGPIPKIVEGASLFISGMLREYQYMDKNAKFQTIPEYPEFAWFEGLVNAVTHRDYSNTGEHIRISMYDDRLEILSPGKLPNTVTLENMRTTRYARNPRIAKTLVAFGWVREMNEGVQRIYSEMQKAFLHDPVYSEPNGQYVKLTLENSSTSRVLRTQDTLENRIGRDTLDSLNEYEIEAVQLAYSEKRITRKSLAVHLGRSLKLASATLHALTDKDVLQWHGSSTRDPHQYYSLKQDEQ
;
A
#
# COMPACT_ATOMS: atom_id res chain seq x y z
N MET A 1 10.22 3.80 17.91
CA MET A 1 10.17 5.28 17.98
C MET A 1 10.23 5.81 16.56
N LEU A 2 9.42 6.82 16.22
CA LEU A 2 9.55 7.52 14.94
C LEU A 2 10.92 8.18 14.86
N GLN A 3 11.64 7.97 13.75
CA GLN A 3 12.80 8.78 13.41
C GLN A 3 12.29 10.11 12.85
N VAL A 4 12.70 11.22 13.45
CA VAL A 4 12.28 12.59 13.07
C VAL A 4 13.50 13.33 12.51
N PRO A 5 13.34 14.17 11.48
CA PRO A 5 14.45 14.96 10.96
C PRO A 5 15.10 15.85 12.03
N VAL A 6 16.43 15.87 12.06
CA VAL A 6 17.20 16.75 12.96
C VAL A 6 17.23 18.16 12.36
N THR A 7 16.33 19.02 12.83
CA THR A 7 16.19 20.40 12.33
C THR A 7 17.25 21.34 12.90
N SER A 8 17.68 21.12 14.15
CA SER A 8 18.70 21.96 14.81
C SER A 8 20.09 21.81 14.17
N ASN A 9 20.85 22.90 14.17
CA ASN A 9 22.28 22.92 13.85
C ASN A 9 23.15 23.05 15.12
N ASP A 10 22.54 22.95 16.29
CA ASP A 10 23.26 22.95 17.57
C ASP A 10 24.19 21.73 17.66
N ILE A 11 25.46 21.98 17.98
CA ILE A 11 26.49 20.95 18.01
C ILE A 11 26.21 19.87 19.06
N ASP A 12 25.66 20.23 20.22
CA ASP A 12 25.35 19.27 21.28
C ASP A 12 24.21 18.32 20.86
N VAL A 13 23.28 18.85 20.07
CA VAL A 13 22.21 18.05 19.46
C VAL A 13 22.79 17.13 18.40
N LEU A 14 23.62 17.65 17.49
CA LEU A 14 24.23 16.86 16.42
C LEU A 14 25.15 15.77 16.96
N ALA A 15 25.88 16.02 18.06
CA ALA A 15 26.77 15.06 18.70
C ALA A 15 26.02 13.88 19.34
N ARG A 16 24.82 14.14 19.92
CA ARG A 16 24.05 13.13 20.67
C ARG A 16 22.91 12.49 19.88
N ALA A 17 22.48 13.11 18.78
CA ALA A 17 21.38 12.61 17.99
C ALA A 17 21.71 11.22 17.42
N PRO A 18 20.78 10.24 17.52
CA PRO A 18 20.99 8.95 16.90
C PRO A 18 21.01 9.09 15.38
N GLU A 19 21.91 8.35 14.73
CA GLU A 19 21.90 8.24 13.28
C GLU A 19 20.61 7.58 12.80
N SER A 20 20.13 8.05 11.66
CA SER A 20 18.79 7.73 11.20
C SER A 20 18.67 7.87 9.69
N GLN A 21 17.43 7.73 9.20
CA GLN A 21 17.09 8.03 7.82
C GLN A 21 17.29 9.50 7.44
N TYR A 22 17.40 10.41 8.41
CA TYR A 22 17.47 11.86 8.20
C TYR A 22 18.78 12.50 8.69
N PHE A 23 19.62 11.76 9.42
CA PHE A 23 20.83 12.29 10.01
C PHE A 23 21.97 11.25 10.04
N ASP A 24 23.19 11.70 9.77
CA ASP A 24 24.40 10.88 9.73
C ASP A 24 25.61 11.70 10.21
N ARG A 25 26.51 11.12 11.02
CA ARG A 25 27.77 11.74 11.44
C ARG A 25 28.92 11.11 10.68
N LYS A 26 29.93 11.91 10.37
CA LYS A 26 31.11 11.45 9.64
C LYS A 26 32.36 12.12 10.19
N SER A 27 33.40 11.31 10.42
CA SER A 27 34.74 11.81 10.68
C SER A 27 35.25 12.65 9.50
N ALA A 28 36.01 13.73 9.77
CA ALA A 28 36.69 14.50 8.74
C ALA A 28 37.80 13.71 8.02
N LYS A 29 38.17 12.50 8.50
CA LYS A 29 39.05 11.56 7.79
C LYS A 29 38.39 10.85 6.61
N ILE A 30 37.06 10.84 6.51
CA ILE A 30 36.38 10.16 5.40
C ILE A 30 36.80 10.77 4.07
N LYS A 31 37.07 9.93 3.07
CA LYS A 31 37.36 10.44 1.73
C LYS A 31 36.09 11.07 1.13
N PRO A 32 36.17 12.22 0.46
CA PRO A 32 34.99 12.85 -0.18
C PRO A 32 34.22 11.90 -1.11
N ASN A 33 34.92 11.00 -1.81
CA ASN A 33 34.26 10.00 -2.66
C ASN A 33 33.45 8.95 -1.87
N ASP A 34 33.86 8.63 -0.64
CA ASP A 34 33.11 7.74 0.24
C ASP A 34 31.93 8.48 0.88
N LEU A 35 32.09 9.77 1.22
CA LEU A 35 30.98 10.63 1.64
C LEU A 35 29.91 10.75 0.55
N ALA A 36 30.29 10.77 -0.72
CA ALA A 36 29.36 10.84 -1.85
C ALA A 36 28.34 9.70 -1.82
N ARG A 37 28.69 8.50 -1.30
CA ARG A 37 27.72 7.41 -1.08
C ARG A 37 26.56 7.86 -0.19
N THR A 38 26.87 8.54 0.91
CA THR A 38 25.89 9.03 1.86
C THR A 38 25.04 10.12 1.21
N ILE A 39 25.66 11.13 0.56
CA ILE A 39 24.95 12.20 -0.15
C ILE A 39 23.98 11.63 -1.20
N VAL A 40 24.44 10.70 -2.05
CA VAL A 40 23.62 10.02 -3.06
C VAL A 40 22.42 9.33 -2.40
N SER A 41 22.65 8.60 -1.30
CA SER A 41 21.57 7.89 -0.61
C SER A 41 20.53 8.81 0.00
N PHE A 42 20.94 9.93 0.60
CA PHE A 42 20.03 10.94 1.13
C PHE A 42 19.23 11.62 0.02
N ALA A 43 19.89 12.06 -1.05
CA ALA A 43 19.25 12.73 -2.17
C ALA A 43 18.28 11.81 -2.93
N ASN A 44 18.55 10.51 -3.05
CA ASN A 44 17.60 9.57 -3.65
C ASN A 44 16.39 9.26 -2.74
N SER A 45 16.47 9.57 -1.45
CA SER A 45 15.45 9.30 -0.44
C SER A 45 14.74 10.60 -0.02
N ALA A 46 14.47 10.79 1.27
CA ALA A 46 13.76 11.96 1.80
C ALA A 46 14.66 13.19 2.04
N GLY A 47 15.93 13.16 1.65
CA GLY A 47 16.91 14.15 2.07
C GLY A 47 17.28 14.02 3.54
N GLY A 48 18.13 14.91 4.04
CA GLY A 48 18.60 14.88 5.42
C GLY A 48 19.84 15.72 5.66
N LYS A 49 20.48 15.49 6.80
CA LYS A 49 21.63 16.27 7.27
C LYS A 49 22.82 15.36 7.54
N ILE A 50 24.00 15.77 7.10
CA ILE A 50 25.26 15.07 7.39
C ILE A 50 26.17 16.03 8.15
N ALA A 51 26.64 15.63 9.33
CA ALA A 51 27.59 16.40 10.13
C ALA A 51 29.00 15.80 9.98
N VAL A 52 29.91 16.52 9.33
CA VAL A 52 31.31 16.14 9.11
C VAL A 52 32.20 16.83 10.15
N GLY A 53 33.07 16.06 10.80
CA GLY A 53 33.88 16.51 11.94
C GLY A 53 33.32 16.07 13.29
N ILE A 54 32.35 15.14 13.29
CA ILE A 54 31.85 14.45 14.48
C ILE A 54 32.05 12.95 14.27
N GLU A 55 32.66 12.29 15.23
CA GLU A 55 32.91 10.84 15.22
C GLU A 55 31.63 10.05 15.56
N ASP A 56 31.61 8.74 15.28
CA ASP A 56 30.42 7.89 15.46
C ASP A 56 29.96 7.81 16.95
N ASP A 57 30.88 7.99 17.89
CA ASP A 57 30.62 8.07 19.33
C ASP A 57 30.14 9.44 19.81
N GLY A 58 30.07 10.44 18.91
CA GLY A 58 29.64 11.81 19.19
C GLY A 58 30.78 12.76 19.57
N VAL A 59 32.05 12.31 19.58
CA VAL A 59 33.19 13.20 19.85
C VAL A 59 33.33 14.21 18.72
N VAL A 60 33.39 15.50 19.07
CA VAL A 60 33.58 16.61 18.14
C VAL A 60 35.08 16.75 17.82
N SER A 61 35.52 16.07 16.76
CA SER A 61 36.93 16.09 16.32
C SER A 61 37.30 17.34 15.54
N GLY A 62 36.32 18.00 14.90
CA GLY A 62 36.54 19.12 14.00
C GLY A 62 37.29 18.72 12.72
N PHE A 63 38.16 19.60 12.21
CA PHE A 63 39.02 19.36 11.03
C PHE A 63 40.51 19.51 11.34
N ARG A 64 40.90 20.07 12.48
CA ARG A 64 42.32 20.33 12.85
C ARG A 64 42.99 19.13 13.48
N TYR A 65 43.17 18.07 12.69
CA TYR A 65 43.96 16.91 13.11
C TYR A 65 44.51 16.11 11.92
N ASP A 66 45.54 15.30 12.19
CA ASP A 66 46.22 14.52 11.16
C ASP A 66 45.28 13.54 10.44
N GLY A 67 45.28 13.63 9.11
CA GLY A 67 44.48 12.80 8.22
C GLY A 67 43.10 13.35 7.89
N ALA A 68 42.67 14.45 8.51
CA ALA A 68 41.47 15.16 8.11
C ALA A 68 41.60 15.67 6.66
N GLN A 69 40.54 15.50 5.87
CA GLN A 69 40.47 16.05 4.51
C GLN A 69 40.09 17.53 4.57
N PRO A 70 40.47 18.35 3.57
CA PRO A 70 40.09 19.77 3.53
C PRO A 70 38.57 19.96 3.53
N VAL A 71 38.08 20.95 4.29
CA VAL A 71 36.64 21.23 4.40
C VAL A 71 36.01 21.54 3.04
N GLU A 72 36.73 22.25 2.17
CA GLU A 72 36.31 22.60 0.81
C GLU A 72 36.05 21.36 -0.06
N ALA A 73 36.78 20.26 0.18
CA ALA A 73 36.58 19.02 -0.56
C ALA A 73 35.23 18.36 -0.22
N PHE A 74 34.72 18.57 0.99
CA PHE A 74 33.39 18.11 1.39
C PHE A 74 32.29 19.05 0.88
N GLU A 75 32.52 20.37 0.89
CA GLU A 75 31.58 21.35 0.31
C GLU A 75 31.37 21.12 -1.19
N GLN A 76 32.43 20.73 -1.90
CA GLN A 76 32.40 20.42 -3.33
C GLN A 76 32.06 18.95 -3.62
N CYS A 77 31.84 18.12 -2.59
CA CYS A 77 31.68 16.67 -2.76
C CYS A 77 30.52 16.32 -3.71
N ALA A 78 29.36 16.98 -3.55
CA ALA A 78 28.20 16.76 -4.40
C ALA A 78 28.50 17.10 -5.88
N LEU A 79 29.21 18.21 -6.13
CA LEU A 79 29.56 18.67 -7.47
C LEU A 79 30.58 17.73 -8.16
N LEU A 80 31.57 17.25 -7.41
CA LEU A 80 32.69 16.48 -7.95
C LEU A 80 32.38 14.98 -8.07
N HIS A 81 31.54 14.43 -7.17
CA HIS A 81 31.38 12.98 -7.02
C HIS A 81 29.95 12.47 -7.26
N CYS A 82 28.96 13.33 -7.51
CA CYS A 82 27.59 12.91 -7.84
C CYS A 82 27.23 13.29 -9.28
N ASP A 83 26.40 12.46 -9.92
CA ASP A 83 25.80 12.74 -11.22
C ASP A 83 24.35 12.25 -11.30
N PRO A 84 23.37 13.13 -11.58
CA PRO A 84 23.53 14.59 -11.59
C PRO A 84 23.87 15.14 -10.21
N VAL A 85 24.29 16.40 -10.18
CA VAL A 85 24.61 17.10 -8.93
C VAL A 85 23.31 17.34 -8.14
N PRO A 86 23.16 16.77 -6.93
CA PRO A 86 22.01 17.05 -6.07
C PRO A 86 22.15 18.42 -5.40
N MET A 87 21.03 18.99 -4.94
CA MET A 87 21.05 20.22 -4.15
C MET A 87 21.54 19.92 -2.73
N VAL A 88 22.69 20.49 -2.37
CA VAL A 88 23.31 20.38 -1.04
C VAL A 88 23.69 21.78 -0.55
N THR A 89 23.27 22.14 0.65
CA THR A 89 23.61 23.42 1.28
C THR A 89 24.59 23.19 2.43
N PRO A 90 25.87 23.57 2.27
CA PRO A 90 26.87 23.48 3.34
C PRO A 90 26.70 24.61 4.35
N LEU A 91 26.97 24.31 5.62
CA LEU A 91 27.03 25.26 6.72
C LEU A 91 28.23 24.91 7.61
N ARG A 92 29.17 25.84 7.76
CA ARG A 92 30.29 25.72 8.71
C ARG A 92 29.81 26.19 10.09
N ILE A 93 29.97 25.35 11.10
CA ILE A 93 29.58 25.63 12.48
C ILE A 93 30.85 25.73 13.32
N PRO A 94 31.16 26.89 13.92
CA PRO A 94 32.34 27.03 14.77
C PRO A 94 32.16 26.22 16.06
N VAL A 95 33.21 25.51 16.46
CA VAL A 95 33.22 24.65 17.65
C VAL A 95 34.58 24.70 18.34
N THR A 96 34.63 24.23 19.59
CA THR A 96 35.87 23.83 20.23
C THR A 96 36.03 22.33 20.07
N ASN A 97 37.11 21.87 19.43
CA ASN A 97 37.33 20.44 19.20
C ASN A 97 37.75 19.71 20.47
N ALA A 98 37.86 18.38 20.41
CA ALA A 98 38.26 17.53 21.53
C ALA A 98 39.67 17.85 22.11
N ARG A 99 40.49 18.64 21.42
CA ARG A 99 41.82 19.09 21.89
C ARG A 99 41.76 20.47 22.57
N GLY A 100 40.57 21.09 22.65
CA GLY A 100 40.40 22.43 23.20
C GLY A 100 40.73 23.56 22.23
N GLU A 101 40.84 23.28 20.93
CA GLU A 101 41.21 24.25 19.90
C GLU A 101 39.97 24.80 19.19
N GLU A 102 40.02 26.06 18.76
CA GLU A 102 39.01 26.64 17.86
C GLU A 102 39.05 25.95 16.49
N ASP A 103 37.91 25.41 16.08
CA ASP A 103 37.76 24.59 14.88
C ASP A 103 36.31 24.74 14.33
N MET A 104 35.92 23.87 13.40
CA MET A 104 34.56 23.83 12.88
C MET A 104 34.02 22.40 12.68
N VAL A 105 32.71 22.28 12.58
CA VAL A 105 32.00 21.13 12.00
C VAL A 105 31.29 21.59 10.73
N LEU A 106 31.31 20.78 9.69
CA LEU A 106 30.60 21.07 8.45
C LEU A 106 29.28 20.30 8.43
N VAL A 107 28.17 21.03 8.34
CA VAL A 107 26.84 20.46 8.17
C VAL A 107 26.43 20.58 6.71
N LEU A 108 26.14 19.44 6.08
CA LEU A 108 25.60 19.37 4.72
C LEU A 108 24.10 19.07 4.80
N ASN A 109 23.27 20.02 4.38
CA ASN A 109 21.83 19.79 4.21
C ASN A 109 21.58 19.29 2.79
N VAL A 110 21.17 18.03 2.65
CA VAL A 110 20.93 17.36 1.37
C VAL A 110 19.43 17.34 1.09
N SER A 111 19.00 17.97 0.00
CA SER A 111 17.62 17.91 -0.44
C SER A 111 17.31 16.59 -1.14
N ALA A 112 16.09 16.09 -0.97
CA ALA A 112 15.57 15.02 -1.81
C ALA A 112 15.54 15.46 -3.28
N SER A 113 16.11 14.65 -4.17
CA SER A 113 15.97 14.82 -5.62
C SER A 113 14.61 14.32 -6.06
N GLN A 114 13.85 15.17 -6.75
CA GLN A 114 12.48 14.86 -7.12
C GLN A 114 12.39 14.14 -8.48
N ASN A 115 13.23 14.50 -9.44
CA ASN A 115 13.06 14.13 -10.85
C ASN A 115 14.21 13.29 -11.43
N ARG A 116 15.29 13.06 -10.70
CA ARG A 116 16.46 12.34 -11.21
C ARG A 116 17.02 11.38 -10.15
N VAL A 117 17.43 10.20 -10.61
CA VAL A 117 18.22 9.31 -9.76
C VAL A 117 19.65 9.82 -9.73
N ILE A 118 20.10 10.14 -8.52
CA ILE A 118 21.46 10.56 -8.25
C ILE A 118 22.34 9.31 -8.22
N ARG A 119 23.45 9.36 -8.93
CA ARG A 119 24.44 8.30 -9.03
C ARG A 119 25.76 8.81 -8.48
N ARG A 120 26.57 7.91 -7.95
CA ARG A 120 27.96 8.23 -7.67
C ARG A 120 28.74 8.25 -8.98
N LYS A 121 29.44 9.34 -9.26
CA LYS A 121 30.05 9.62 -10.57
C LYS A 121 31.18 8.67 -10.95
N ASN A 122 31.92 8.15 -9.98
CA ASN A 122 33.11 7.33 -10.22
C ASN A 122 32.79 5.90 -10.71
N ASP A 123 31.68 5.32 -10.26
CA ASP A 123 31.31 3.93 -10.55
C ASP A 123 29.85 3.73 -10.96
N GLY A 124 29.10 4.82 -11.11
CA GLY A 124 27.70 4.82 -11.55
C GLY A 124 26.71 4.20 -10.54
N LYS A 125 27.18 3.84 -9.34
CA LYS A 125 26.36 3.15 -8.34
C LYS A 125 25.30 4.08 -7.75
N VAL A 126 24.15 3.49 -7.46
CA VAL A 126 23.00 4.17 -6.86
C VAL A 126 22.81 3.62 -5.45
N PHE A 127 22.54 4.53 -4.53
CA PHE A 127 22.28 4.19 -3.14
C PHE A 127 20.94 4.79 -2.69
N LEU A 128 20.27 4.11 -1.77
CA LEU A 128 19.05 4.55 -1.11
C LEU A 128 19.23 4.47 0.41
N ARG A 129 18.68 5.44 1.15
CA ARG A 129 18.79 5.50 2.61
C ARG A 129 17.68 4.65 3.23
N SER A 130 18.07 3.68 4.05
CA SER A 130 17.17 2.82 4.82
C SER A 130 17.66 2.77 6.26
N GLY A 131 16.93 3.42 7.17
CA GLY A 131 17.42 3.67 8.53
C GLY A 131 18.75 4.43 8.51
N ASP A 132 19.73 3.95 9.27
CA ASP A 132 21.09 4.50 9.38
C ASP A 132 22.05 4.04 8.25
N LYS A 133 21.56 3.27 7.25
CA LYS A 133 22.40 2.67 6.20
C LYS A 133 22.12 3.24 4.82
N SER A 134 23.19 3.38 4.05
CA SER A 134 23.14 3.65 2.60
C SER A 134 23.22 2.33 1.82
N VAL A 135 22.07 1.79 1.45
CA VAL A 135 21.92 0.50 0.74
C VAL A 135 22.17 0.70 -0.75
N GLN A 136 23.03 -0.12 -1.35
CA GLN A 136 23.25 -0.10 -2.80
C GLN A 136 22.07 -0.74 -3.51
N LEU A 137 21.59 -0.10 -4.59
CA LEU A 137 20.52 -0.62 -5.42
C LEU A 137 21.08 -1.44 -6.59
N GLU A 138 20.40 -2.53 -6.91
CA GLU A 138 20.63 -3.33 -8.12
C GLU A 138 19.91 -2.74 -9.34
N TYR A 139 20.29 -3.15 -10.55
CA TYR A 139 19.77 -2.58 -11.81
C TYR A 139 18.24 -2.48 -11.87
N GLY A 140 17.53 -3.55 -11.48
CA GLY A 140 16.06 -3.55 -11.46
C GLY A 140 15.47 -2.53 -10.49
N GLN A 141 16.09 -2.38 -9.30
CA GLN A 141 15.68 -1.39 -8.31
C GLN A 141 15.99 0.03 -8.78
N ILE A 142 17.12 0.24 -9.47
CA ILE A 142 17.48 1.53 -10.08
C ILE A 142 16.43 1.94 -11.12
N LEU A 143 16.07 1.03 -12.03
CA LEU A 143 15.02 1.30 -13.02
C LEU A 143 13.71 1.69 -12.35
N SER A 144 13.25 0.93 -11.36
CA SER A 144 12.03 1.28 -10.62
C SER A 144 12.14 2.64 -9.93
N LEU A 145 13.32 3.03 -9.42
CA LEU A 145 13.53 4.33 -8.78
C LEU A 145 13.48 5.47 -9.80
N GLU A 146 14.01 5.24 -11.01
CA GLU A 146 13.88 6.17 -12.13
C GLU A 146 12.43 6.33 -12.57
N TYR A 147 11.66 5.24 -12.64
CA TYR A 147 10.23 5.29 -12.93
C TYR A 147 9.46 6.07 -11.86
N ASP A 148 9.67 5.78 -10.58
CA ASP A 148 8.99 6.47 -9.48
C ASP A 148 9.29 7.99 -9.51
N LYS A 149 10.56 8.39 -9.73
CA LYS A 149 10.94 9.81 -9.84
C LYS A 149 10.36 10.48 -11.09
N ARG A 150 10.23 9.77 -12.21
CA ARG A 150 9.56 10.28 -13.42
C ARG A 150 8.04 10.37 -13.26
N GLN A 151 7.42 9.53 -12.44
CA GLN A 151 5.98 9.58 -12.16
C GLN A 151 5.58 10.77 -11.29
N ILE A 152 6.43 11.23 -10.37
CA ILE A 152 6.19 12.50 -9.64
C ILE A 152 6.20 13.69 -10.62
N VAL A 153 7.05 13.63 -11.65
CA VAL A 153 7.08 14.64 -12.72
C VAL A 153 5.81 14.57 -13.57
N PHE A 154 5.25 13.37 -13.75
CA PHE A 154 4.04 13.19 -14.56
C PHE A 154 2.85 13.99 -14.03
N GLU A 155 2.58 13.99 -12.72
CA GLU A 155 1.48 14.78 -12.13
C GLU A 155 1.58 16.29 -12.41
N ASP A 156 2.81 16.79 -12.53
CA ASP A 156 3.15 18.21 -12.62
C ASP A 156 3.34 18.67 -14.07
N GLU A 157 3.48 17.74 -15.00
CA GLU A 157 3.65 18.04 -16.42
C GLU A 157 2.38 18.71 -16.99
N PRO A 158 2.53 19.84 -17.73
CA PRO A 158 1.41 20.51 -18.37
C PRO A 158 0.85 19.65 -19.51
N VAL A 159 -0.47 19.55 -19.56
CA VAL A 159 -1.21 18.94 -20.65
C VAL A 159 -1.53 20.02 -21.68
N ARG A 160 -0.78 20.00 -22.78
CA ARG A 160 -0.89 21.03 -23.83
C ARG A 160 -2.30 21.16 -24.38
N GLY A 161 -2.72 22.41 -24.59
CA GLY A 161 -4.05 22.73 -25.14
C GLY A 161 -5.19 22.55 -24.15
N THR A 162 -4.88 22.44 -22.86
CA THR A 162 -5.86 22.53 -21.78
C THR A 162 -5.88 23.91 -21.16
N SER A 163 -7.00 24.28 -20.55
CA SER A 163 -7.18 25.50 -19.78
C SER A 163 -8.22 25.29 -18.68
N ILE A 164 -8.48 26.35 -17.91
CA ILE A 164 -9.56 26.35 -16.92
C ILE A 164 -10.94 26.04 -17.52
N GLU A 165 -11.14 26.27 -18.82
CA GLU A 165 -12.42 25.96 -19.51
C GLU A 165 -12.70 24.45 -19.58
N ASN A 166 -11.68 23.61 -19.39
CA ASN A 166 -11.86 22.16 -19.35
C ASN A 166 -12.31 21.64 -17.98
N VAL A 167 -12.32 22.49 -16.96
CA VAL A 167 -12.59 22.12 -15.57
C VAL A 167 -14.09 21.90 -15.34
N ASP A 168 -14.39 20.82 -14.64
CA ASP A 168 -15.70 20.52 -14.08
C ASP A 168 -15.93 21.41 -12.85
N SER A 169 -16.79 22.41 -13.01
CA SER A 169 -17.07 23.41 -11.97
C SER A 169 -17.65 22.80 -10.71
N GLU A 170 -18.48 21.76 -10.82
CA GLU A 170 -19.07 21.07 -9.67
C GLU A 170 -17.98 20.45 -8.78
N VAL A 171 -16.99 19.78 -9.40
CA VAL A 171 -15.89 19.16 -8.66
C VAL A 171 -14.97 20.21 -8.04
N LEU A 172 -14.67 21.28 -8.77
CA LEU A 172 -13.85 22.38 -8.24
C LEU A 172 -14.54 23.08 -7.06
N ASP A 173 -15.84 23.35 -7.15
CA ASP A 173 -16.61 23.96 -6.08
C ASP A 173 -16.63 23.10 -4.82
N ARG A 174 -16.72 21.78 -4.98
CA ARG A 174 -16.62 20.85 -3.86
C ARG A 174 -15.24 20.86 -3.23
N TYR A 175 -14.18 20.89 -4.04
CA TYR A 175 -12.81 20.99 -3.55
C TYR A 175 -12.57 22.30 -2.78
N LYS A 176 -13.03 23.43 -3.31
CA LYS A 176 -12.93 24.74 -2.62
C LYS A 176 -13.68 24.74 -1.28
N ARG A 177 -14.89 24.15 -1.24
CA ARG A 177 -15.66 23.96 0.00
C ARG A 177 -14.92 23.08 1.00
N ALA A 178 -14.33 21.97 0.55
CA ALA A 178 -13.53 21.09 1.39
C ALA A 178 -12.30 21.79 1.99
N LEU A 179 -11.69 22.71 1.24
CA LEU A 179 -10.59 23.56 1.73
C LEU A 179 -11.06 24.75 2.59
N GLY A 180 -12.36 25.05 2.62
CA GLY A 180 -12.89 26.24 3.29
C GLY A 180 -12.42 27.56 2.66
N THR A 181 -12.15 27.58 1.34
CA THR A 181 -11.60 28.74 0.63
C THR A 181 -12.61 29.42 -0.30
N THR A 182 -12.46 30.73 -0.47
CA THR A 182 -13.29 31.58 -1.34
C THR A 182 -12.49 32.25 -2.47
N VAL A 183 -11.24 31.83 -2.68
CA VAL A 183 -10.40 32.34 -3.78
C VAL A 183 -11.01 32.05 -5.15
N SER A 184 -10.54 32.74 -6.20
CA SER A 184 -10.93 32.43 -7.57
C SER A 184 -10.53 31.01 -7.97
N ASP A 185 -11.19 30.48 -8.99
CA ASP A 185 -10.95 29.14 -9.50
C ASP A 185 -9.51 28.96 -10.02
N GLU A 186 -8.98 29.95 -10.76
CA GLU A 186 -7.56 29.90 -11.16
C GLU A 186 -6.64 29.83 -9.94
N LYS A 187 -6.91 30.63 -8.90
CA LYS A 187 -6.05 30.69 -7.72
C LYS A 187 -6.13 29.40 -6.89
N ALA A 188 -7.30 28.78 -6.82
CA ALA A 188 -7.48 27.48 -6.18
C ALA A 188 -6.68 26.39 -6.92
N LEU A 189 -6.79 26.34 -8.24
CA LEU A 189 -6.07 25.38 -9.07
C LEU A 189 -4.56 25.63 -9.05
N TYR A 190 -4.13 26.89 -9.17
CA TYR A 190 -2.72 27.29 -9.15
C TYR A 190 -2.05 26.99 -7.81
N SER A 191 -2.70 27.30 -6.68
CA SER A 191 -2.16 27.00 -5.34
C SER A 191 -2.09 25.49 -5.04
N GLY A 192 -3.00 24.70 -5.61
CA GLY A 192 -2.91 23.24 -5.65
C GLY A 192 -1.88 22.71 -6.66
N GLN A 193 -1.28 23.61 -7.45
CA GLN A 193 -0.37 23.34 -8.54
C GLN A 193 -0.97 22.36 -9.58
N PHE A 194 -2.27 22.55 -9.86
CA PHE A 194 -3.07 21.89 -10.91
C PHE A 194 -3.14 22.72 -12.19
N LEU A 195 -2.74 23.99 -12.11
CA LEU A 195 -2.68 24.96 -13.19
C LEU A 195 -1.28 25.58 -13.18
N THR A 196 -0.65 25.65 -14.35
CA THR A 196 0.67 26.23 -14.54
C THR A 196 0.62 27.75 -14.70
N ASP A 197 1.78 28.42 -14.64
CA ASP A 197 1.90 29.86 -14.89
C ASP A 197 1.37 30.29 -16.27
N ASN A 198 1.41 29.38 -17.25
CA ASN A 198 0.93 29.61 -18.61
C ASN A 198 -0.57 29.33 -18.79
N GLY A 199 -1.29 28.96 -17.71
CA GLY A 199 -2.72 28.68 -17.75
C GLY A 199 -3.09 27.28 -18.27
N GLU A 200 -2.11 26.39 -18.47
CA GLU A 200 -2.35 24.99 -18.83
C GLU A 200 -2.56 24.13 -17.57
N LEU A 201 -3.47 23.15 -17.64
CA LEU A 201 -3.66 22.19 -16.54
C LEU A 201 -2.48 21.21 -16.50
N THR A 202 -2.09 20.78 -15.30
CA THR A 202 -1.17 19.65 -15.14
C THR A 202 -1.92 18.33 -15.31
N HIS A 203 -1.23 17.19 -15.44
CA HIS A 203 -1.92 15.89 -15.47
C HIS A 203 -2.76 15.64 -14.20
N ALA A 204 -2.27 16.05 -13.02
CA ALA A 204 -3.07 15.99 -11.79
C ALA A 204 -4.32 16.88 -11.91
N GLY A 205 -4.18 18.09 -12.48
CA GLY A 205 -5.31 18.99 -12.75
C GLY A 205 -6.35 18.37 -13.68
N VAL A 206 -5.90 17.75 -14.77
CA VAL A 206 -6.80 17.04 -15.69
C VAL A 206 -7.50 15.87 -14.99
N LEU A 207 -6.75 15.00 -14.32
CA LEU A 207 -7.30 13.80 -13.68
C LEU A 207 -8.29 14.12 -12.56
N LEU A 208 -8.04 15.17 -11.77
CA LEU A 208 -8.87 15.53 -10.63
C LEU A 208 -10.03 16.46 -10.97
N PHE A 209 -9.89 17.31 -12.00
CA PHE A 209 -10.81 18.41 -12.22
C PHE A 209 -11.33 18.54 -13.65
N ALA A 210 -10.73 17.92 -14.67
CA ALA A 210 -11.29 18.07 -16.02
C ALA A 210 -12.63 17.33 -16.17
N ALA A 211 -13.57 17.89 -16.92
CA ALA A 211 -14.86 17.26 -17.21
C ALA A 211 -14.71 15.98 -18.06
N HIS A 212 -13.72 15.96 -18.98
CA HIS A 212 -13.46 14.85 -19.90
C HIS A 212 -12.00 14.41 -19.88
N PRO A 213 -11.52 13.84 -18.76
CA PRO A 213 -10.12 13.44 -18.64
C PRO A 213 -9.80 12.20 -19.48
N THR A 214 -10.80 11.42 -19.91
CA THR A 214 -10.63 10.27 -20.80
C THR A 214 -10.13 10.61 -22.19
N ARG A 215 -10.26 11.87 -22.63
CA ARG A 215 -9.54 12.38 -23.80
C ARG A 215 -8.02 12.24 -23.65
N PHE A 216 -7.54 12.21 -22.42
CA PHE A 216 -6.13 12.16 -22.08
C PHE A 216 -5.75 10.78 -21.51
N MET A 217 -6.58 10.19 -20.63
CA MET A 217 -6.26 8.92 -19.93
C MET A 217 -7.52 8.11 -19.53
N PRO A 218 -7.60 6.81 -19.86
CA PRO A 218 -8.64 5.92 -19.35
C PRO A 218 -8.48 5.65 -17.85
N GLN A 219 -9.59 5.51 -17.11
CA GLN A 219 -9.56 5.57 -15.63
C GLN A 219 -9.97 4.26 -14.93
N ALA A 220 -11.25 3.89 -14.91
CA ALA A 220 -11.71 2.72 -14.16
C ALA A 220 -12.82 1.92 -14.88
N ARG A 221 -12.81 0.59 -14.74
CA ARG A 221 -13.84 -0.32 -15.25
C ARG A 221 -14.21 -1.35 -14.18
N VAL A 222 -15.51 -1.50 -13.93
CA VAL A 222 -16.08 -2.43 -12.96
C VAL A 222 -16.82 -3.54 -13.69
N LEU A 223 -16.50 -4.79 -13.35
CA LEU A 223 -17.01 -6.01 -13.96
C LEU A 223 -17.57 -6.94 -12.88
N ARG A 224 -18.75 -7.52 -13.14
CA ARG A 224 -19.34 -8.61 -12.33
C ARG A 224 -19.44 -9.86 -13.19
N PHE A 225 -18.90 -10.96 -12.68
CA PHE A 225 -18.96 -12.27 -13.31
C PHE A 225 -19.89 -13.20 -12.53
N GLU A 226 -20.55 -14.12 -13.22
CA GLU A 226 -21.24 -15.27 -12.63
C GLU A 226 -20.24 -16.40 -12.37
N GLY A 227 -20.14 -16.94 -11.16
CA GLY A 227 -19.16 -17.98 -10.85
C GLY A 227 -17.80 -17.43 -10.37
N LYS A 228 -16.83 -18.35 -10.28
CA LYS A 228 -15.53 -18.11 -9.60
C LYS A 228 -14.38 -17.76 -10.56
N ARG A 229 -14.60 -17.89 -11.87
CA ARG A 229 -13.58 -17.70 -12.91
C ARG A 229 -14.18 -16.91 -14.06
N LEU A 230 -13.33 -16.25 -14.83
CA LEU A 230 -13.73 -15.66 -16.10
C LEU A 230 -13.85 -16.78 -17.14
N GLU A 231 -15.05 -16.97 -17.67
CA GLU A 231 -15.28 -17.86 -18.81
C GLU A 231 -15.12 -17.07 -20.12
N THR A 232 -14.84 -17.77 -21.23
CA THR A 232 -14.54 -17.13 -22.52
C THR A 232 -15.37 -17.70 -23.66
N GLY A 233 -15.42 -16.98 -24.79
CA GLY A 233 -16.18 -17.39 -25.96
C GLY A 233 -17.69 -17.39 -25.72
N SER A 234 -18.37 -18.46 -26.12
CA SER A 234 -19.81 -18.62 -25.95
C SER A 234 -20.26 -18.81 -24.49
N GLN A 235 -19.32 -19.05 -23.57
CA GLN A 235 -19.58 -19.24 -22.13
C GLN A 235 -19.33 -17.95 -21.32
N LEU A 236 -19.11 -16.81 -21.98
CA LEU A 236 -18.81 -15.54 -21.32
C LEU A 236 -19.86 -15.22 -20.24
N ASN A 237 -19.41 -15.12 -19.01
CA ASN A 237 -20.23 -15.06 -17.79
C ASN A 237 -20.29 -13.65 -17.19
N ILE A 238 -20.24 -12.61 -18.01
CA ILE A 238 -20.30 -11.21 -17.55
C ILE A 238 -21.76 -10.82 -17.31
N ILE A 239 -22.11 -10.50 -16.07
CA ILE A 239 -23.46 -10.05 -15.68
C ILE A 239 -23.54 -8.51 -15.74
N LYS A 240 -22.47 -7.81 -15.35
CA LYS A 240 -22.40 -6.35 -15.37
C LYS A 240 -21.04 -5.90 -15.87
N ASP A 241 -21.05 -4.85 -16.68
CA ASP A 241 -19.85 -4.19 -17.19
C ASP A 241 -20.11 -2.70 -17.27
N ARG A 242 -19.33 -1.91 -16.52
CA ARG A 242 -19.44 -0.46 -16.53
C ARG A 242 -18.07 0.19 -16.47
N THR A 243 -17.80 1.02 -17.46
CA THR A 243 -16.64 1.93 -17.46
C THR A 243 -17.05 3.26 -16.84
N PHE A 244 -16.23 3.77 -15.94
CA PHE A 244 -16.39 5.08 -15.33
C PHE A 244 -15.40 6.05 -15.94
N GLU A 245 -15.94 7.16 -16.43
CA GLU A 245 -15.21 8.24 -17.07
C GLU A 245 -15.58 9.56 -16.39
N GLY A 246 -14.61 10.46 -16.29
CA GLY A 246 -14.76 11.72 -15.57
C GLY A 246 -13.62 11.95 -14.59
N PRO A 247 -13.63 13.09 -13.89
CA PRO A 247 -12.61 13.40 -12.90
C PRO A 247 -12.62 12.38 -11.76
N ILE A 248 -11.45 12.08 -11.17
CA ILE A 248 -11.27 11.04 -10.14
C ILE A 248 -12.35 11.11 -9.04
N PRO A 249 -12.73 12.29 -8.51
CA PRO A 249 -13.81 12.37 -7.52
C PRO A 249 -15.14 11.75 -7.98
N LYS A 250 -15.56 12.01 -9.22
CA LYS A 250 -16.79 11.42 -9.79
C LYS A 250 -16.64 9.92 -10.04
N ILE A 251 -15.43 9.44 -10.33
CA ILE A 251 -15.15 8.01 -10.49
C ILE A 251 -15.24 7.27 -9.16
N VAL A 252 -14.60 7.79 -8.11
CA VAL A 252 -14.65 7.17 -6.78
C VAL A 252 -16.10 7.04 -6.33
N GLU A 253 -16.90 8.10 -6.47
CA GLU A 253 -18.32 8.09 -6.12
C GLU A 253 -19.13 7.13 -6.98
N GLY A 254 -19.04 7.26 -8.31
CA GLY A 254 -19.81 6.43 -9.23
C GLY A 254 -19.48 4.95 -9.12
N ALA A 255 -18.19 4.60 -9.01
CA ALA A 255 -17.74 3.23 -8.83
C ALA A 255 -18.16 2.69 -7.46
N SER A 256 -18.04 3.48 -6.38
CA SER A 256 -18.46 3.04 -5.04
C SER A 256 -19.95 2.74 -4.96
N LEU A 257 -20.80 3.61 -5.52
CA LEU A 257 -22.25 3.40 -5.58
C LEU A 257 -22.60 2.14 -6.38
N PHE A 258 -21.90 1.92 -7.49
CA PHE A 258 -22.13 0.74 -8.34
C PHE A 258 -21.66 -0.55 -7.67
N ILE A 259 -20.50 -0.54 -7.01
CA ILE A 259 -20.00 -1.69 -6.23
C ILE A 259 -20.98 -2.00 -5.10
N SER A 260 -21.33 -1.01 -4.28
CA SER A 260 -22.25 -1.16 -3.16
C SER A 260 -23.59 -1.75 -3.58
N GLY A 261 -24.14 -1.30 -4.72
CA GLY A 261 -25.41 -1.82 -5.25
C GLY A 261 -25.34 -3.26 -5.79
N MET A 262 -24.14 -3.84 -5.91
CA MET A 262 -23.93 -5.23 -6.33
C MET A 262 -23.51 -6.16 -5.17
N LEU A 263 -23.22 -5.62 -3.98
CA LEU A 263 -22.86 -6.41 -2.81
C LEU A 263 -24.08 -7.14 -2.26
N ARG A 264 -23.87 -8.38 -1.82
CA ARG A 264 -24.90 -9.12 -1.10
C ARG A 264 -25.03 -8.60 0.32
N GLU A 265 -26.25 -8.65 0.85
CA GLU A 265 -26.54 -8.40 2.26
C GLU A 265 -27.07 -9.69 2.90
N TYR A 266 -26.56 -10.03 4.06
CA TYR A 266 -26.97 -11.20 4.83
C TYR A 266 -27.66 -10.74 6.10
N GLN A 267 -28.85 -11.26 6.37
CA GLN A 267 -29.58 -10.97 7.60
C GLN A 267 -29.49 -12.16 8.54
N TYR A 268 -29.28 -11.90 9.82
CA TYR A 268 -29.30 -12.93 10.87
C TYR A 268 -29.88 -12.35 12.16
N MET A 269 -30.33 -13.22 13.06
CA MET A 269 -30.87 -12.82 14.35
C MET A 269 -29.78 -12.94 15.42
N ASP A 270 -29.49 -11.85 16.12
CA ASP A 270 -28.53 -11.87 17.22
C ASP A 270 -29.08 -12.53 18.49
N LYS A 271 -28.21 -12.75 19.48
CA LYS A 271 -28.56 -13.33 20.79
C LYS A 271 -29.64 -12.57 21.58
N ASN A 272 -29.99 -11.36 21.18
CA ASN A 272 -31.04 -10.54 21.79
C ASN A 272 -32.33 -10.51 20.93
N ALA A 273 -32.48 -11.45 19.99
CA ALA A 273 -33.60 -11.53 19.06
C ALA A 273 -33.75 -10.29 18.16
N LYS A 274 -32.65 -9.59 17.84
CA LYS A 274 -32.65 -8.48 16.88
C LYS A 274 -32.08 -8.91 15.55
N PHE A 275 -32.75 -8.57 14.46
CA PHE A 275 -32.23 -8.75 13.11
C PHE A 275 -31.06 -7.78 12.87
N GLN A 276 -29.96 -8.32 12.36
CA GLN A 276 -28.75 -7.60 11.99
C GLN A 276 -28.43 -7.91 10.53
N THR A 277 -27.98 -6.90 9.78
CA THR A 277 -27.53 -7.05 8.39
C THR A 277 -26.01 -6.97 8.34
N ILE A 278 -25.37 -7.95 7.70
CA ILE A 278 -23.93 -7.98 7.42
C ILE A 278 -23.74 -7.89 5.91
N PRO A 279 -22.98 -6.90 5.40
CA PRO A 279 -22.64 -6.84 3.99
C PRO A 279 -21.62 -7.93 3.61
N GLU A 280 -21.59 -8.31 2.33
CA GLU A 280 -20.65 -9.31 1.79
C GLU A 280 -19.18 -8.98 2.06
N TYR A 281 -18.86 -7.69 2.12
CA TYR A 281 -17.55 -7.18 2.52
C TYR A 281 -17.76 -5.93 3.38
N PRO A 282 -16.89 -5.66 4.37
CA PRO A 282 -16.86 -4.38 5.07
C PRO A 282 -16.73 -3.23 4.08
N GLU A 283 -17.59 -2.22 4.17
CA GLU A 283 -17.59 -1.05 3.28
C GLU A 283 -16.21 -0.41 3.18
N PHE A 284 -15.58 -0.22 4.34
CA PHE A 284 -14.25 0.35 4.43
C PHE A 284 -13.20 -0.44 3.62
N ALA A 285 -13.24 -1.77 3.63
CA ALA A 285 -12.18 -2.59 3.04
C ALA A 285 -12.09 -2.43 1.51
N TRP A 286 -13.21 -2.52 0.81
CA TRP A 286 -13.22 -2.36 -0.65
C TRP A 286 -13.18 -0.90 -1.08
N PHE A 287 -13.76 0.02 -0.28
CA PHE A 287 -13.70 1.46 -0.58
C PHE A 287 -12.26 1.98 -0.47
N GLU A 288 -11.55 1.63 0.59
CA GLU A 288 -10.12 1.95 0.77
C GLU A 288 -9.28 1.29 -0.33
N GLY A 289 -9.62 0.07 -0.76
CA GLY A 289 -9.00 -0.58 -1.92
C GLY A 289 -9.17 0.19 -3.23
N LEU A 290 -10.38 0.71 -3.49
CA LEU A 290 -10.70 1.56 -4.65
C LEU A 290 -9.92 2.88 -4.59
N VAL A 291 -9.93 3.55 -3.44
CA VAL A 291 -9.23 4.82 -3.21
C VAL A 291 -7.72 4.63 -3.35
N ASN A 292 -7.16 3.54 -2.83
CA ASN A 292 -5.74 3.22 -3.01
C ASN A 292 -5.41 2.91 -4.47
N ALA A 293 -6.29 2.23 -5.20
CA ALA A 293 -6.09 1.96 -6.61
C ALA A 293 -6.01 3.25 -7.43
N VAL A 294 -6.88 4.24 -7.20
CA VAL A 294 -6.79 5.56 -7.88
C VAL A 294 -5.59 6.38 -7.39
N THR A 295 -5.28 6.35 -6.09
CA THR A 295 -4.19 7.16 -5.51
C THR A 295 -2.82 6.67 -5.97
N HIS A 296 -2.63 5.36 -6.14
CA HIS A 296 -1.34 4.76 -6.42
C HIS A 296 -1.22 4.17 -7.84
N ARG A 297 -2.19 4.43 -8.72
CA ARG A 297 -2.12 4.04 -10.13
C ARG A 297 -0.92 4.68 -10.80
N ASP A 298 -0.22 3.91 -11.64
CA ASP A 298 0.70 4.46 -12.62
C ASP A 298 -0.09 5.15 -13.74
N TYR A 299 -0.21 6.47 -13.64
CA TYR A 299 -0.97 7.23 -14.63
C TYR A 299 -0.32 7.25 -16.01
N SER A 300 1.01 7.14 -16.11
CA SER A 300 1.72 7.15 -17.39
C SER A 300 1.32 5.99 -18.33
N ASN A 301 0.78 4.89 -17.80
CA ASN A 301 0.17 3.83 -18.61
C ASN A 301 -1.24 4.22 -19.06
N THR A 302 -1.34 4.83 -20.23
CA THR A 302 -2.61 5.29 -20.84
C THR A 302 -3.43 4.17 -21.48
N GLY A 303 -2.90 2.96 -21.68
CA GLY A 303 -3.60 1.87 -22.37
C GLY A 303 -4.55 1.06 -21.48
N GLU A 304 -4.56 1.33 -20.18
CA GLU A 304 -5.13 0.41 -19.18
C GLU A 304 -6.07 1.10 -18.20
N HIS A 305 -6.89 0.32 -17.51
CA HIS A 305 -7.83 0.81 -16.51
C HIS A 305 -7.53 0.18 -15.15
N ILE A 306 -7.89 0.87 -14.07
CA ILE A 306 -8.16 0.17 -12.81
C ILE A 306 -9.32 -0.79 -13.09
N ARG A 307 -9.10 -2.07 -12.86
CA ARG A 307 -10.10 -3.11 -13.09
C ARG A 307 -10.60 -3.63 -11.76
N ILE A 308 -11.90 -3.50 -11.53
CA ILE A 308 -12.57 -4.05 -10.36
C ILE A 308 -13.40 -5.22 -10.83
N SER A 309 -13.06 -6.42 -10.36
CA SER A 309 -13.65 -7.68 -10.81
C SER A 309 -14.29 -8.37 -9.63
N MET A 310 -15.61 -8.52 -9.69
CA MET A 310 -16.39 -9.18 -8.66
C MET A 310 -16.77 -10.58 -9.12
N TYR A 311 -16.30 -11.59 -8.40
CA TYR A 311 -16.64 -13.00 -8.57
C TYR A 311 -17.59 -13.44 -7.44
N ASP A 312 -18.11 -14.66 -7.54
CA ASP A 312 -18.97 -15.20 -6.48
C ASP A 312 -18.28 -15.37 -5.13
N ASP A 313 -16.96 -15.51 -5.11
CA ASP A 313 -16.16 -15.79 -3.92
C ASP A 313 -15.15 -14.70 -3.54
N ARG A 314 -14.98 -13.66 -4.36
CA ARG A 314 -14.01 -12.60 -4.09
C ARG A 314 -14.28 -11.34 -4.89
N LEU A 315 -13.77 -10.23 -4.37
CA LEU A 315 -13.62 -8.96 -5.07
C LEU A 315 -12.14 -8.73 -5.33
N GLU A 316 -11.78 -8.47 -6.59
CA GLU A 316 -10.41 -8.14 -6.99
C GLU A 316 -10.33 -6.70 -7.50
N ILE A 317 -9.36 -5.94 -7.01
CA ILE A 317 -9.02 -4.59 -7.49
C ILE A 317 -7.61 -4.66 -8.07
N LEU A 318 -7.50 -4.53 -9.38
CA LEU A 318 -6.25 -4.54 -10.13
C LEU A 318 -5.92 -3.11 -10.58
N SER A 319 -4.84 -2.55 -10.07
CA SER A 319 -4.35 -1.22 -10.46
C SER A 319 -3.09 -1.32 -11.32
N PRO A 320 -3.02 -0.62 -12.47
CA PRO A 320 -1.81 -0.54 -13.29
C PRO A 320 -0.61 0.07 -12.54
N GLY A 321 0.57 -0.49 -12.77
CA GLY A 321 1.83 -0.12 -12.12
C GLY A 321 2.25 -1.11 -11.03
N LYS A 322 3.54 -1.08 -10.68
CA LYS A 322 4.11 -1.89 -9.56
C LYS A 322 3.93 -1.19 -8.23
N LEU A 323 4.28 -1.84 -7.13
CA LEU A 323 4.53 -1.15 -5.87
C LEU A 323 5.73 -0.20 -6.02
N PRO A 324 5.69 0.99 -5.40
CA PRO A 324 6.85 1.89 -5.30
C PRO A 324 8.02 1.19 -4.61
N ASN A 325 9.26 1.49 -4.98
CA ASN A 325 10.44 0.77 -4.47
C ASN A 325 10.62 0.74 -2.95
N THR A 326 10.16 1.78 -2.25
CA THR A 326 10.21 1.83 -0.77
C THR A 326 9.19 0.90 -0.13
N VAL A 327 8.17 0.49 -0.88
CA VAL A 327 7.05 -0.33 -0.46
C VAL A 327 7.19 -1.74 -1.02
N THR A 328 7.16 -2.72 -0.14
CA THR A 328 7.11 -4.14 -0.49
C THR A 328 5.82 -4.73 0.08
N LEU A 329 5.41 -5.90 -0.42
CA LEU A 329 4.27 -6.63 0.16
C LEU A 329 4.45 -6.89 1.67
N GLU A 330 5.70 -7.01 2.14
CA GLU A 330 6.01 -7.23 3.55
C GLU A 330 5.86 -5.97 4.40
N ASN A 331 6.24 -4.80 3.86
CA ASN A 331 6.30 -3.55 4.63
C ASN A 331 5.13 -2.58 4.34
N MET A 332 4.27 -2.88 3.35
CA MET A 332 3.21 -1.98 2.90
C MET A 332 2.19 -1.60 3.98
N ARG A 333 2.08 -2.40 5.04
CA ARG A 333 1.24 -2.11 6.20
C ARG A 333 1.75 -0.93 7.03
N THR A 334 3.03 -0.59 6.91
CA THR A 334 3.70 0.39 7.78
C THR A 334 4.41 1.51 7.03
N THR A 335 4.68 1.33 5.74
CA THR A 335 5.44 2.30 4.93
C THR A 335 4.55 3.42 4.40
N ARG A 336 5.00 4.67 4.51
CA ARG A 336 4.35 5.86 3.94
C ARG A 336 4.91 6.12 2.54
N TYR A 337 4.10 5.95 1.50
CA TYR A 337 4.45 6.48 0.18
C TYR A 337 3.22 6.62 -0.72
N ALA A 338 2.93 7.84 -1.17
CA ALA A 338 1.96 8.11 -2.23
C ALA A 338 2.69 8.27 -3.57
N ARG A 339 2.33 7.45 -4.57
CA ARG A 339 2.86 7.60 -5.94
C ARG A 339 2.43 8.93 -6.53
N ASN A 340 1.18 9.30 -6.30
CA ASN A 340 0.59 10.54 -6.79
C ASN A 340 0.26 11.47 -5.60
N PRO A 341 1.24 12.20 -5.02
CA PRO A 341 1.01 13.07 -3.87
C PRO A 341 -0.04 14.17 -4.08
N ARG A 342 -0.22 14.73 -5.29
CA ARG A 342 -1.24 15.77 -5.53
C ARG A 342 -2.65 15.18 -5.49
N ILE A 343 -2.82 14.02 -6.15
CA ILE A 343 -4.05 13.24 -6.07
C ILE A 343 -4.33 12.86 -4.61
N ALA A 344 -3.36 12.28 -3.90
CA ALA A 344 -3.53 11.88 -2.50
C ALA A 344 -4.01 13.04 -1.61
N LYS A 345 -3.35 14.20 -1.70
CA LYS A 345 -3.71 15.41 -0.94
C LYS A 345 -5.14 15.88 -1.25
N THR A 346 -5.54 15.82 -2.51
CA THR A 346 -6.91 16.17 -2.92
C THR A 346 -7.93 15.19 -2.34
N LEU A 347 -7.65 13.89 -2.38
CA LEU A 347 -8.54 12.88 -1.79
C LEU A 347 -8.62 12.96 -0.26
N VAL A 348 -7.55 13.44 0.41
CA VAL A 348 -7.59 13.82 1.83
C VAL A 348 -8.55 14.99 2.06
N ALA A 349 -8.49 16.03 1.22
CA ALA A 349 -9.41 17.16 1.32
C ALA A 349 -10.88 16.71 1.16
N PHE A 350 -11.16 15.78 0.24
CA PHE A 350 -12.49 15.17 0.10
C PHE A 350 -12.89 14.24 1.26
N GLY A 351 -11.98 13.92 2.18
CA GLY A 351 -12.24 13.06 3.34
C GLY A 351 -12.20 11.56 3.04
N TRP A 352 -11.75 11.16 1.86
CA TRP A 352 -11.68 9.75 1.45
C TRP A 352 -10.37 9.07 1.80
N VAL A 353 -9.29 9.83 1.95
CA VAL A 353 -7.99 9.34 2.44
C VAL A 353 -7.70 9.94 3.81
N ARG A 354 -7.17 9.14 4.73
CA ARG A 354 -6.65 9.61 6.02
C ARG A 354 -5.11 9.59 6.00
N GLU A 355 -4.47 10.67 6.42
CA GLU A 355 -2.99 10.80 6.43
C GLU A 355 -2.26 9.91 7.46
N MET A 356 -2.98 9.11 8.26
CA MET A 356 -2.42 8.42 9.42
C MET A 356 -1.83 7.03 9.14
N ASN A 357 -1.71 6.61 7.88
CA ASN A 357 -1.13 5.29 7.53
C ASN A 357 -1.93 4.07 8.05
N GLU A 358 -3.19 4.29 8.40
CA GLU A 358 -4.06 3.24 8.92
C GLU A 358 -4.81 2.52 7.80
N GLY A 359 -4.84 3.03 6.57
CA GLY A 359 -5.67 2.53 5.47
C GLY A 359 -5.54 1.02 5.26
N VAL A 360 -4.37 0.57 4.79
CA VAL A 360 -4.08 -0.85 4.55
C VAL A 360 -4.26 -1.67 5.83
N GLN A 361 -3.71 -1.23 6.96
CA GLN A 361 -3.82 -1.96 8.23
C GLN A 361 -5.27 -2.13 8.69
N ARG A 362 -6.11 -1.13 8.42
CA ARG A 362 -7.52 -1.13 8.78
C ARG A 362 -8.31 -2.05 7.86
N ILE A 363 -7.96 -2.18 6.57
CA ILE A 363 -8.53 -3.23 5.70
C ILE A 363 -8.37 -4.60 6.38
N TYR A 364 -7.15 -4.96 6.84
CA TYR A 364 -6.93 -6.22 7.57
C TYR A 364 -7.84 -6.31 8.80
N SER A 365 -7.87 -5.26 9.64
CA SER A 365 -8.66 -5.28 10.87
C SER A 365 -10.17 -5.40 10.63
N GLU A 366 -10.69 -4.76 9.58
CA GLU A 366 -12.12 -4.78 9.25
C GLU A 366 -12.54 -6.11 8.63
N MET A 367 -11.68 -6.69 7.77
CA MET A 367 -11.88 -8.06 7.27
C MET A 367 -11.91 -9.07 8.41
N GLN A 368 -10.95 -8.98 9.35
CA GLN A 368 -10.90 -9.86 10.53
C GLN A 368 -12.10 -9.68 11.45
N LYS A 369 -12.55 -8.45 11.73
CA LYS A 369 -13.76 -8.16 12.51
C LYS A 369 -15.02 -8.74 11.88
N ALA A 370 -15.07 -8.82 10.55
CA ALA A 370 -16.16 -9.43 9.81
C ALA A 370 -15.99 -10.96 9.64
N PHE A 371 -15.00 -11.56 10.30
CA PHE A 371 -14.65 -12.98 10.19
C PHE A 371 -14.37 -13.42 8.75
N LEU A 372 -13.80 -12.52 7.95
CA LEU A 372 -13.35 -12.79 6.60
C LEU A 372 -11.85 -13.14 6.58
N HIS A 373 -11.38 -13.76 5.50
CA HIS A 373 -9.96 -13.99 5.30
C HIS A 373 -9.22 -12.65 5.22
N ASP A 374 -7.95 -12.68 5.60
CA ASP A 374 -7.07 -11.52 5.44
C ASP A 374 -7.01 -11.09 3.97
N PRO A 375 -6.99 -9.77 3.68
CA PRO A 375 -6.80 -9.26 2.34
C PRO A 375 -5.46 -9.74 1.76
N VAL A 376 -5.47 -10.14 0.49
CA VAL A 376 -4.26 -10.61 -0.21
C VAL A 376 -3.82 -9.56 -1.21
N TYR A 377 -2.62 -9.02 -1.02
CA TYR A 377 -1.94 -8.19 -2.02
C TYR A 377 -0.96 -9.03 -2.84
N SER A 378 -0.87 -8.76 -4.13
CA SER A 378 0.09 -9.38 -5.05
C SER A 378 0.52 -8.41 -6.13
N GLU A 379 1.64 -8.71 -6.81
CA GLU A 379 2.12 -7.95 -7.97
C GLU A 379 2.14 -8.80 -9.26
N PRO A 380 0.98 -9.08 -9.89
CA PRO A 380 0.92 -9.91 -11.09
C PRO A 380 1.83 -9.38 -12.20
N ASN A 381 2.67 -10.26 -12.74
CA ASN A 381 3.62 -9.98 -13.83
C ASN A 381 4.59 -8.81 -13.55
N GLY A 382 4.67 -8.35 -12.28
CA GLY A 382 5.36 -7.12 -11.92
C GLY A 382 4.93 -5.93 -12.76
N GLN A 383 3.65 -5.80 -13.11
CA GLN A 383 3.11 -4.64 -13.85
C GLN A 383 1.83 -4.09 -13.22
N TYR A 384 1.30 -4.78 -12.22
CA TYR A 384 0.08 -4.43 -11.54
C TYR A 384 0.25 -4.62 -10.05
N VAL A 385 -0.54 -3.88 -9.27
CA VAL A 385 -0.83 -4.21 -7.88
C VAL A 385 -2.26 -4.74 -7.82
N LYS A 386 -2.44 -5.93 -7.26
CA LYS A 386 -3.75 -6.56 -7.10
C LYS A 386 -4.08 -6.73 -5.62
N LEU A 387 -5.20 -6.15 -5.18
CA LEU A 387 -5.86 -6.47 -3.92
C LEU A 387 -6.97 -7.49 -4.18
N THR A 388 -6.95 -8.59 -3.45
CA THR A 388 -8.02 -9.59 -3.42
C THR A 388 -8.64 -9.60 -2.03
N LEU A 389 -9.94 -9.31 -1.98
CA LEU A 389 -10.79 -9.48 -0.81
C LEU A 389 -11.61 -10.73 -1.05
N GLU A 390 -11.27 -11.82 -0.38
CA GLU A 390 -12.09 -13.02 -0.43
C GLU A 390 -13.32 -12.81 0.44
N ASN A 391 -14.49 -13.17 -0.08
CA ASN A 391 -15.58 -13.44 0.84
C ASN A 391 -15.25 -14.79 1.48
N SER A 392 -15.30 -14.83 2.80
CA SER A 392 -15.00 -16.01 3.58
C SER A 392 -16.29 -16.57 4.15
N SER A 393 -16.13 -17.75 4.71
CA SER A 393 -17.12 -18.68 5.22
C SER A 393 -18.36 -18.07 5.82
N THR A 394 -18.44 -16.88 6.45
CA THR A 394 -19.65 -16.37 7.14
C THR A 394 -20.98 -16.43 6.36
N SER A 395 -20.99 -16.21 5.05
CA SER A 395 -22.21 -16.42 4.23
C SER A 395 -22.55 -17.91 4.01
N ARG A 396 -21.51 -18.75 3.98
CA ARG A 396 -21.62 -20.21 4.11
C ARG A 396 -21.87 -20.63 5.55
N VAL A 397 -21.33 -20.00 6.60
CA VAL A 397 -21.49 -20.35 8.00
C VAL A 397 -22.89 -19.97 8.38
N LEU A 398 -23.42 -18.78 8.14
CA LEU A 398 -24.83 -18.47 8.41
C LEU A 398 -25.78 -19.41 7.66
N ARG A 399 -25.56 -19.65 6.35
CA ARG A 399 -26.38 -20.64 5.60
C ARG A 399 -26.20 -22.07 6.10
N THR A 400 -24.98 -22.48 6.39
CA THR A 400 -24.61 -23.83 6.83
C THR A 400 -24.95 -24.00 8.30
N GLN A 401 -24.97 -22.97 9.13
CA GLN A 401 -25.29 -22.96 10.54
C GLN A 401 -26.79 -22.99 10.69
N ASP A 402 -27.56 -22.24 9.89
CA ASP A 402 -29.02 -22.44 9.78
C ASP A 402 -29.33 -23.85 9.22
N THR A 403 -28.61 -24.32 8.20
CA THR A 403 -28.86 -25.65 7.62
C THR A 403 -28.38 -26.79 8.52
N LEU A 404 -27.30 -26.61 9.28
CA LEU A 404 -26.77 -27.57 10.26
C LEU A 404 -27.60 -27.51 11.53
N GLU A 405 -28.04 -26.36 12.01
CA GLU A 405 -28.99 -26.24 13.12
C GLU A 405 -30.26 -27.02 12.79
N ASN A 406 -30.76 -26.91 11.55
CA ASN A 406 -31.88 -27.72 11.07
C ASN A 406 -31.59 -29.22 10.93
N ARG A 407 -30.32 -29.64 10.78
CA ARG A 407 -29.94 -31.01 10.38
C ARG A 407 -29.25 -31.82 11.49
N ILE A 408 -28.50 -31.20 12.39
CA ILE A 408 -27.81 -31.82 13.52
C ILE A 408 -28.31 -31.29 14.88
N GLY A 409 -29.20 -30.28 14.86
CA GLY A 409 -29.80 -29.69 16.04
C GLY A 409 -28.92 -28.61 16.70
N ARG A 410 -29.57 -27.60 17.28
CA ARG A 410 -28.92 -26.46 17.94
C ARG A 410 -28.02 -26.88 19.11
N ASP A 411 -28.50 -27.78 19.97
CA ASP A 411 -27.77 -28.22 21.16
C ASP A 411 -26.47 -28.96 20.79
N THR A 412 -26.50 -29.77 19.72
CA THR A 412 -25.32 -30.46 19.19
C THR A 412 -24.33 -29.47 18.63
N LEU A 413 -24.80 -28.49 17.84
CA LEU A 413 -23.98 -27.45 17.23
C LEU A 413 -23.28 -26.58 18.29
N ASP A 414 -24.00 -26.18 19.34
CA ASP A 414 -23.46 -25.39 20.46
C ASP A 414 -22.43 -26.18 21.30
N SER A 415 -22.45 -27.52 21.24
CA SER A 415 -21.48 -28.39 21.91
C SER A 415 -20.17 -28.60 21.14
N LEU A 416 -20.07 -28.09 19.91
CA LEU A 416 -18.90 -28.25 19.04
C LEU A 416 -17.83 -27.19 19.34
N ASN A 417 -16.58 -27.60 19.35
CA ASN A 417 -15.45 -26.66 19.39
C ASN A 417 -15.13 -26.09 17.99
N GLU A 418 -14.22 -25.11 17.95
CA GLU A 418 -13.81 -24.43 16.70
C GLU A 418 -13.37 -25.38 15.57
N TYR A 419 -12.61 -26.44 15.89
CA TYR A 419 -12.12 -27.39 14.90
C TYR A 419 -13.22 -28.32 14.40
N GLU A 420 -14.15 -28.68 15.29
CA GLU A 420 -15.29 -29.51 14.97
C GLU A 420 -16.27 -28.75 14.06
N ILE A 421 -16.53 -27.47 14.33
CA ILE A 421 -17.36 -26.60 13.49
C ILE A 421 -16.78 -26.52 12.06
N GLU A 422 -15.48 -26.26 11.93
CA GLU A 422 -14.78 -26.21 10.64
C GLU A 422 -14.86 -27.55 9.89
N ALA A 423 -14.69 -28.67 10.58
CA ALA A 423 -14.77 -29.99 9.97
C ALA A 423 -16.19 -30.32 9.47
N VAL A 424 -17.23 -29.94 10.21
CA VAL A 424 -18.63 -30.12 9.82
C VAL A 424 -18.97 -29.24 8.61
N GLN A 425 -18.49 -27.99 8.57
CA GLN A 425 -18.67 -27.09 7.43
C GLN A 425 -17.97 -27.62 6.17
N LEU A 426 -16.74 -28.14 6.32
CA LEU A 426 -16.00 -28.74 5.22
C LEU A 426 -16.75 -29.98 4.69
N ALA A 427 -17.23 -30.86 5.58
CA ALA A 427 -18.04 -32.04 5.24
C ALA A 427 -19.33 -31.67 4.51
N TYR A 428 -19.99 -30.58 4.92
CA TYR A 428 -21.17 -30.05 4.25
C TYR A 428 -20.85 -29.62 2.81
N SER A 429 -19.74 -28.91 2.62
CA SER A 429 -19.37 -28.35 1.33
C SER A 429 -18.81 -29.37 0.32
N GLU A 430 -17.98 -30.30 0.78
CA GLU A 430 -17.26 -31.25 -0.09
C GLU A 430 -17.98 -32.60 -0.22
N LYS A 431 -19.01 -32.86 0.60
CA LYS A 431 -19.73 -34.13 0.79
C LYS A 431 -18.86 -35.31 1.28
N ARG A 432 -17.57 -35.29 1.01
CA ARG A 432 -16.57 -36.29 1.39
C ARG A 432 -15.30 -35.57 1.84
N ILE A 433 -14.91 -35.78 3.09
CA ILE A 433 -13.68 -35.23 3.65
C ILE A 433 -12.75 -36.32 4.14
N THR A 434 -11.45 -36.08 4.05
CA THR A 434 -10.42 -37.00 4.52
C THR A 434 -9.59 -36.34 5.61
N ARG A 435 -8.85 -37.14 6.38
CA ARG A 435 -7.90 -36.60 7.38
C ARG A 435 -6.89 -35.64 6.75
N LYS A 436 -6.49 -35.90 5.50
CA LYS A 436 -5.56 -35.07 4.74
C LYS A 436 -6.19 -33.76 4.30
N SER A 437 -7.41 -33.79 3.74
CA SER A 437 -8.08 -32.56 3.30
C SER A 437 -8.39 -31.64 4.49
N LEU A 438 -8.84 -32.19 5.62
CA LEU A 438 -9.09 -31.41 6.83
C LEU A 438 -7.79 -30.84 7.43
N ALA A 439 -6.70 -31.61 7.48
CA ALA A 439 -5.41 -31.11 7.98
C ALA A 439 -4.89 -29.93 7.15
N VAL A 440 -5.06 -29.99 5.83
CA VAL A 440 -4.71 -28.89 4.92
C VAL A 440 -5.61 -27.67 5.15
N HIS A 441 -6.93 -27.88 5.24
CA HIS A 441 -7.92 -26.80 5.49
C HIS A 441 -7.65 -26.07 6.81
N LEU A 442 -7.37 -26.81 7.89
CA LEU A 442 -7.09 -26.22 9.21
C LEU A 442 -5.67 -25.65 9.33
N GLY A 443 -4.74 -26.00 8.43
CA GLY A 443 -3.31 -25.71 8.61
C GLY A 443 -2.70 -26.38 9.85
N ARG A 444 -3.17 -27.58 10.22
CA ARG A 444 -2.80 -28.30 11.46
C ARG A 444 -2.31 -29.72 11.21
N SER A 445 -1.80 -30.37 12.26
CA SER A 445 -1.27 -31.74 12.17
C SER A 445 -2.35 -32.76 11.79
N LEU A 446 -1.94 -33.79 11.05
CA LEU A 446 -2.78 -34.96 10.70
C LEU A 446 -3.33 -35.67 11.95
N LYS A 447 -2.59 -35.62 13.07
CA LYS A 447 -3.02 -36.18 14.35
C LYS A 447 -4.24 -35.44 14.91
N LEU A 448 -4.22 -34.10 14.89
CA LEU A 448 -5.34 -33.28 15.33
C LEU A 448 -6.55 -33.49 14.42
N ALA A 449 -6.37 -33.41 13.10
CA ALA A 449 -7.45 -33.63 12.14
C ALA A 449 -8.11 -35.01 12.30
N SER A 450 -7.30 -36.06 12.57
CA SER A 450 -7.84 -37.39 12.84
C SER A 450 -8.64 -37.43 14.15
N ALA A 451 -8.15 -36.78 15.22
CA ALA A 451 -8.85 -36.72 16.50
C ALA A 451 -10.19 -35.96 16.39
N THR A 452 -10.21 -34.84 15.68
CA THR A 452 -11.44 -34.04 15.42
C THR A 452 -12.48 -34.85 14.65
N LEU A 453 -12.08 -35.58 13.59
CA LEU A 453 -13.01 -36.42 12.83
C LEU A 453 -13.56 -37.59 13.64
N HIS A 454 -12.74 -38.19 14.50
CA HIS A 454 -13.20 -39.23 15.42
C HIS A 454 -14.19 -38.69 16.44
N ALA A 455 -13.88 -37.56 17.09
CA ALA A 455 -14.79 -36.93 18.05
C ALA A 455 -16.16 -36.59 17.43
N LEU A 456 -16.19 -36.12 16.19
CA LEU A 456 -17.43 -35.86 15.45
C LEU A 456 -18.19 -37.13 15.04
N THR A 457 -17.49 -38.26 14.88
CA THR A 457 -18.13 -39.56 14.65
C THR A 457 -18.74 -40.07 15.96
N ASP A 458 -18.06 -39.88 17.09
CA ASP A 458 -18.55 -40.26 18.42
C ASP A 458 -19.77 -39.42 18.84
N LYS A 459 -19.81 -38.14 18.44
CA LYS A 459 -20.96 -37.23 18.59
C LYS A 459 -22.08 -37.47 17.58
N ASP A 460 -21.97 -38.49 16.74
CA ASP A 460 -22.96 -38.88 15.71
C ASP A 460 -23.24 -37.81 14.63
N VAL A 461 -22.33 -36.86 14.44
CA VAL A 461 -22.44 -35.77 13.44
C VAL A 461 -21.90 -36.22 12.07
N LEU A 462 -20.80 -36.98 12.08
CA LEU A 462 -20.18 -37.53 10.88
C LEU A 462 -20.29 -39.05 10.84
N GLN A 463 -20.40 -39.60 9.64
CA GLN A 463 -20.30 -41.02 9.35
C GLN A 463 -18.95 -41.32 8.69
N TRP A 464 -18.24 -42.31 9.22
CA TRP A 464 -17.01 -42.82 8.63
C TRP A 464 -17.29 -43.91 7.60
N HIS A 465 -16.56 -43.88 6.48
CA HIS A 465 -16.63 -44.85 5.40
C HIS A 465 -15.24 -45.42 5.12
N GLY A 466 -15.08 -46.73 5.29
CA GLY A 466 -13.84 -47.43 4.97
C GLY A 466 -13.91 -48.92 5.31
N SER A 467 -13.01 -49.70 4.71
CA SER A 467 -12.88 -51.15 4.96
C SER A 467 -12.03 -51.47 6.19
N SER A 468 -11.12 -50.57 6.57
CA SER A 468 -10.29 -50.68 7.77
C SER A 468 -9.72 -49.31 8.19
N THR A 469 -9.17 -49.20 9.40
CA THR A 469 -8.54 -47.96 9.90
C THR A 469 -7.33 -47.50 9.06
N ARG A 470 -6.78 -48.39 8.23
CA ARG A 470 -5.66 -48.14 7.31
C ARG A 470 -6.08 -48.04 5.84
N ASP A 471 -7.37 -48.05 5.55
CA ASP A 471 -7.89 -47.93 4.18
C ASP A 471 -7.43 -46.59 3.56
N PRO A 472 -6.70 -46.62 2.42
CA PRO A 472 -6.23 -45.40 1.75
C PRO A 472 -7.38 -44.59 1.12
N HIS A 473 -8.55 -45.19 0.94
CA HIS A 473 -9.74 -44.56 0.38
C HIS A 473 -10.77 -44.18 1.44
N GLN A 474 -10.43 -44.24 2.73
CA GLN A 474 -11.34 -43.86 3.80
C GLN A 474 -11.73 -42.37 3.74
N TYR A 475 -12.98 -42.07 4.03
CA TYR A 475 -13.49 -40.71 4.10
C TYR A 475 -14.60 -40.59 5.15
N TYR A 476 -14.96 -39.35 5.48
CA TYR A 476 -16.06 -39.00 6.36
C TYR A 476 -17.08 -38.16 5.59
N SER A 477 -18.36 -38.31 5.91
CA SER A 477 -19.45 -37.49 5.37
C SER A 477 -20.40 -37.10 6.50
N LEU A 478 -21.17 -36.02 6.33
CA LEU A 478 -22.26 -35.74 7.27
C LEU A 478 -23.26 -36.88 7.26
N LYS A 479 -23.73 -37.27 8.44
CA LYS A 479 -24.85 -38.20 8.58
C LYS A 479 -26.09 -37.60 7.89
N GLN A 480 -26.80 -38.37 7.09
CA GLN A 480 -28.08 -37.95 6.50
C GLN A 480 -29.19 -38.31 7.48
N ASP A 481 -30.21 -37.45 7.59
CA ASP A 481 -31.46 -37.81 8.25
C ASP A 481 -32.05 -39.02 7.51
N GLU A 482 -32.25 -40.13 8.20
CA GLU A 482 -33.11 -41.19 7.71
C GLU A 482 -34.53 -40.61 7.63
N GLN A 483 -34.98 -40.33 6.40
CA GLN A 483 -36.40 -40.23 6.07
C GLN A 483 -36.92 -41.59 5.64
#